data_AF-A0A7I7VVL9-F1
#
_entry.id   AF-A0A7I7VVL9-F1
#
_cell.length_a   1.000
_cell.length_b   1.000
_cell.length_c   1.000
_cell.angle_alpha   90.00
_cell.angle_beta   90.00
_cell.angle_gamma   90.00
#
_symmetry.space_group_name_H-M   'P 1'
#
loop_
_entity.id
_entity.type
_entity.pdbx_description
1 polymer ?
#
loop_
_entity_poly.entity_id
_entity_poly.type
_entity_poly.pdbx_seq_one_letter_code
_entity_poly.pdbx_strand_id
1 'polypeptide(L)'
;MHVDAHKLLPAYLQTFASVQQSARRKLAGRYILLSHFPYLNTYEQNARDSRFNQWKMADLGAWLLHGHIHSSQRLAKRAIHVGLDAWGLSPVSLNVIAELIQKDRTDVAGDN
;
A
#
# COMPACT_ATOMS: atom_id res chain seq x y z
N MET A 1 8.69 0.23 13.72
CA MET A 1 9.45 -0.93 13.24
C MET A 1 10.12 -1.60 14.42
N HIS A 2 10.22 -2.93 14.43
CA HIS A 2 10.86 -3.67 15.54
C HIS A 2 12.38 -3.53 15.47
N VAL A 3 13.03 -3.21 16.60
CA VAL A 3 14.48 -2.98 16.67
C VAL A 3 15.29 -4.21 16.24
N ASP A 4 14.80 -5.41 16.57
CA ASP A 4 15.44 -6.69 16.22
C ASP A 4 14.97 -7.29 14.89
N ALA A 5 14.30 -6.54 14.01
CA ALA A 5 13.80 -7.10 12.74
C ALA A 5 14.91 -7.77 11.89
N HIS A 6 16.14 -7.24 11.96
CA HIS A 6 17.31 -7.79 11.28
C HIS A 6 17.71 -9.19 11.78
N LYS A 7 17.46 -9.53 13.05
CA LYS A 7 17.73 -10.86 13.62
C LYS A 7 16.76 -11.92 13.10
N LEU A 8 15.53 -11.51 12.77
CA LEU A 8 14.48 -12.40 12.27
C LEU A 8 14.52 -12.58 10.75
N LEU A 9 15.21 -11.70 10.03
CA LEU A 9 15.31 -11.75 8.57
C LEU A 9 15.71 -13.15 8.03
N PRO A 10 16.74 -13.84 8.57
CA PRO A 10 17.11 -15.17 8.09
C PRO A 10 15.98 -16.19 8.18
N ALA A 11 15.16 -16.14 9.22
CA ALA A 11 14.02 -17.03 9.38
C ALA A 11 12.92 -16.74 8.36
N TYR A 12 12.60 -15.46 8.13
CA TYR A 12 11.60 -15.09 7.11
C TYR A 12 12.03 -15.48 5.69
N LEU A 13 13.33 -15.39 5.38
CA LEU A 13 13.85 -15.77 4.06
C LEU A 13 13.80 -17.28 3.78
N GLN A 14 13.52 -18.12 4.77
CA GLN A 14 13.22 -19.55 4.54
C GLN A 14 11.85 -19.77 3.89
N THR A 15 10.95 -18.78 3.95
CA THR A 15 9.59 -18.85 3.38
C THR A 15 9.41 -17.84 2.25
N PHE A 16 9.92 -16.62 2.40
CA PHE A 16 9.77 -15.55 1.43
C PHE A 16 11.04 -15.42 0.59
N ALA A 17 10.89 -15.37 -0.73
CA ALA A 17 12.01 -15.11 -1.65
C ALA A 17 12.70 -13.75 -1.39
N SER A 18 11.99 -12.79 -0.81
CA SER A 18 12.54 -11.50 -0.39
C SER A 18 11.69 -10.88 0.72
N VAL A 19 12.32 -10.08 1.59
CA VAL A 19 11.63 -9.26 2.59
C VAL A 19 12.11 -7.82 2.44
N GLN A 20 11.18 -6.89 2.26
CA GLN A 20 11.47 -5.47 2.07
C GLN A 20 10.50 -4.64 2.90
N GLN A 21 10.98 -3.56 3.50
CA GLN A 21 10.11 -2.59 4.18
C GLN A 21 9.27 -1.79 3.17
N SER A 22 9.85 -1.54 2.00
CA SER A 22 9.17 -0.89 0.89
C SER A 22 9.75 -1.35 -0.45
N ALA A 23 8.95 -1.29 -1.49
CA ALA A 23 9.38 -1.61 -2.85
C ALA A 23 8.71 -0.69 -3.88
N ARG A 24 9.23 -0.72 -5.12
CA ARG A 24 8.62 -0.05 -6.27
C ARG A 24 8.48 -1.03 -7.41
N ARG A 25 7.34 -0.99 -8.10
CA ARG A 25 7.07 -1.81 -9.30
C ARG A 25 6.38 -0.97 -10.37
N LYS A 26 6.41 -1.43 -11.62
CA LYS A 26 5.58 -0.88 -12.71
C LYS A 26 4.34 -1.75 -12.89
N LEU A 27 3.16 -1.13 -12.94
CA LEU A 27 1.88 -1.78 -13.21
C LEU A 27 0.99 -0.81 -13.99
N ALA A 28 0.28 -1.31 -15.01
CA ALA A 28 -0.60 -0.47 -15.85
C ALA A 28 0.07 0.81 -16.39
N GLY A 29 1.36 0.76 -16.71
CA GLY A 29 2.13 1.90 -17.19
C GLY A 29 2.57 2.91 -16.11
N ARG A 30 2.15 2.76 -14.85
CA ARG A 30 2.51 3.65 -13.74
C ARG A 30 3.50 2.99 -12.78
N TYR A 31 4.28 3.80 -12.06
CA TYR A 31 4.99 3.33 -10.89
C TYR A 31 4.03 3.20 -9.72
N ILE A 32 4.10 2.05 -9.05
CA ILE A 32 3.43 1.77 -7.79
C ILE A 32 4.49 1.58 -6.71
N LEU A 33 4.25 2.20 -5.55
CA LEU A 33 4.99 1.97 -4.32
C LEU A 33 4.28 0.88 -3.53
N LEU A 34 5.06 0.11 -2.78
CA LEU A 34 4.59 -0.90 -1.85
C LEU A 34 5.15 -0.53 -0.48
N SER A 35 4.28 -0.39 0.51
CA SER A 35 4.63 -0.18 1.91
C SER A 35 3.54 -0.79 2.77
N HIS A 36 3.85 -1.32 3.95
CA HIS A 36 2.79 -1.77 4.84
C HIS A 36 1.89 -0.60 5.27
N PHE A 37 2.49 0.57 5.51
CA PHE A 37 1.78 1.75 6.00
C PHE A 37 1.15 2.57 4.87
N PRO A 38 -0.02 3.19 5.10
CA PRO A 38 -0.57 4.16 4.15
C PRO A 38 0.32 5.41 4.07
N TYR A 39 0.07 6.24 3.06
CA TYR A 39 0.63 7.58 3.00
C TYR A 39 0.29 8.39 4.26
N LEU A 40 1.16 9.36 4.57
CA LEU A 40 0.95 10.31 5.67
C LEU A 40 -0.34 11.11 5.41
N ASN A 41 -1.15 11.30 6.45
CA ASN A 41 -2.39 12.08 6.41
C ASN A 41 -3.46 11.61 5.39
N THR A 42 -3.41 10.35 4.93
CA THR A 42 -4.42 9.80 4.01
C THR A 42 -5.70 9.35 4.71
N TYR A 43 -5.56 8.84 5.93
CA TYR A 43 -6.66 8.36 6.77
C TYR A 43 -6.64 9.10 8.10
N GLU A 44 -7.77 9.09 8.81
CA GLU A 44 -7.84 9.57 10.19
C GLU A 44 -6.83 8.83 11.06
N GLN A 45 -6.04 9.56 11.84
CA GLN A 45 -4.99 8.98 12.67
C GLN A 45 -5.48 8.80 14.10
N ASN A 46 -5.32 7.59 14.63
CA ASN A 46 -5.39 7.34 16.06
C ASN A 46 -3.96 7.30 16.66
N ALA A 47 -3.85 7.34 17.99
CA ALA A 47 -2.56 7.34 18.69
C ALA A 47 -1.68 6.11 18.37
N ARG A 48 -2.28 4.95 18.09
CA ARG A 48 -1.57 3.72 17.73
C ARG A 48 -0.96 3.81 16.32
N ASP A 49 -1.60 4.54 15.41
CA ASP A 49 -1.10 4.74 14.05
C ASP A 49 0.00 5.81 14.01
N SER A 50 -0.16 6.89 14.80
CA SER A 50 0.77 8.02 14.81
C SER A 50 2.21 7.64 15.17
N ARG A 51 2.42 6.59 15.99
CA ARG A 51 3.77 6.08 16.34
C ARG A 51 4.56 5.54 15.13
N PHE A 52 3.88 5.32 14.00
CA PHE A 52 4.49 4.85 12.76
C PHE A 52 4.73 5.97 11.74
N ASN A 53 4.45 7.24 12.06
CA ASN A 53 4.56 8.35 11.12
C ASN A 53 5.96 8.48 10.48
N GLN A 54 7.03 8.17 11.21
CA GLN A 54 8.40 8.16 10.66
C GLN A 54 8.62 7.13 9.54
N TRP A 55 7.72 6.15 9.39
CA TRP A 55 7.77 5.09 8.38
C TRP A 55 6.69 5.25 7.29
N LYS A 56 5.84 6.28 7.41
CA LYS A 56 4.83 6.61 6.41
C LYS A 56 5.48 7.47 5.33
N MET A 57 5.23 7.13 4.08
CA MET A 57 5.71 7.92 2.95
C MET A 57 4.86 9.18 2.80
N ALA A 58 5.44 10.25 2.26
CA ALA A 58 4.67 11.38 1.72
C ALA A 58 4.07 10.99 0.35
N ASP A 59 2.87 11.47 0.07
CA ASP A 59 2.26 11.32 -1.26
C ASP A 59 2.88 12.33 -2.22
N LEU A 60 3.77 11.85 -3.09
CA LEU A 60 4.44 12.63 -4.13
C LEU A 60 3.92 12.29 -5.55
N GLY A 61 2.70 11.75 -5.66
CA GLY A 61 2.04 11.51 -6.95
C GLY A 61 2.07 10.08 -7.48
N ALA A 62 2.84 9.17 -6.85
CA ALA A 62 2.81 7.75 -7.19
C ALA A 62 1.63 7.03 -6.54
N TRP A 63 1.16 5.95 -7.15
CA TRP A 63 0.23 5.03 -6.50
C TRP A 63 0.92 4.26 -5.38
N LEU A 64 0.19 3.93 -4.32
CA LEU A 64 0.68 3.14 -3.19
C LEU A 64 -0.25 1.96 -2.93
N LEU A 65 0.32 0.76 -2.80
CA LEU A 65 -0.34 -0.39 -2.20
C LEU A 65 0.05 -0.47 -0.73
N HIS A 66 -0.94 -0.53 0.15
CA HIS A 66 -0.72 -0.60 1.60
C HIS A 66 -1.71 -1.51 2.33
N GLY A 67 -1.44 -1.78 3.61
CA GLY A 67 -2.38 -2.42 4.52
C GLY A 67 -2.60 -1.55 5.76
N HIS A 68 -2.42 -2.17 6.92
CA HIS A 68 -2.32 -1.53 8.24
C HIS A 68 -3.63 -1.03 8.88
N ILE A 69 -4.57 -0.48 8.11
CA ILE A 69 -5.70 0.28 8.68
C ILE A 69 -6.86 -0.58 9.21
N HIS A 70 -6.84 -1.90 9.01
CA HIS A 70 -7.89 -2.84 9.49
C HIS A 70 -9.33 -2.36 9.21
N SER A 71 -9.58 -1.97 7.96
CA SER A 71 -10.84 -1.38 7.52
C SER A 71 -11.34 -2.05 6.24
N SER A 72 -12.65 -1.98 6.01
CA SER A 72 -13.26 -2.40 4.74
C SER A 72 -13.02 -1.40 3.60
N GLN A 73 -12.47 -0.21 3.90
CA GLN A 73 -12.15 0.81 2.91
C GLN A 73 -11.02 0.36 1.97
N ARG A 74 -11.30 0.34 0.67
CA ARG A 74 -10.36 -0.15 -0.37
C ARG A 74 -9.43 0.91 -0.94
N LEU A 75 -9.86 2.17 -0.95
CA LEU A 75 -9.19 3.24 -1.68
C LEU A 75 -9.32 4.57 -0.91
N ALA A 76 -8.23 5.33 -0.90
CA ALA A 76 -8.23 6.74 -0.53
C ALA A 76 -7.18 7.48 -1.37
N LYS A 77 -7.62 8.41 -2.23
CA LYS A 77 -6.73 9.11 -3.18
C LYS A 77 -5.94 8.08 -4.01
N ARG A 78 -4.60 8.17 -4.03
CA ARG A 78 -3.69 7.24 -4.72
C ARG A 78 -3.22 6.06 -3.85
N ALA A 79 -3.87 5.81 -2.71
CA ALA A 79 -3.53 4.73 -1.79
C ALA A 79 -4.59 3.62 -1.86
N ILE A 80 -4.19 2.44 -2.34
CA ILE A 80 -5.04 1.25 -2.44
C ILE A 80 -4.73 0.33 -1.26
N HIS A 81 -5.75 0.01 -0.48
CA HIS A 81 -5.68 -0.93 0.63
C HIS A 81 -5.79 -2.37 0.12
N VAL A 82 -4.77 -3.19 0.38
CA VAL A 82 -4.71 -4.61 -0.01
C VAL A 82 -4.89 -5.58 1.15
N GLY A 83 -5.18 -5.08 2.36
CA GLY A 83 -5.46 -5.93 3.51
C GLY A 83 -6.77 -6.71 3.36
N LEU A 84 -6.79 -7.94 3.88
CA LEU A 84 -7.87 -8.92 3.70
C LEU A 84 -9.24 -8.40 4.16
N ASP A 85 -9.26 -7.54 5.17
CA ASP A 85 -10.47 -6.91 5.74
C ASP A 85 -11.27 -6.12 4.69
N ALA A 86 -10.59 -5.58 3.66
CA ALA A 86 -11.23 -4.85 2.56
C ALA A 86 -11.76 -5.74 1.42
N TRP A 87 -11.38 -7.01 1.40
CA TRP A 87 -11.56 -7.90 0.24
C TRP A 87 -12.23 -9.23 0.61
N GLY A 88 -13.09 -9.23 1.64
CA GLY A 88 -13.84 -10.42 2.03
C GLY A 88 -12.95 -11.57 2.46
N LEU A 89 -11.91 -11.26 3.24
CA LEU A 89 -10.91 -12.22 3.73
C LEU A 89 -10.13 -12.95 2.62
N SER A 90 -10.06 -12.36 1.42
CA SER A 90 -9.36 -12.91 0.28
C SER A 90 -8.31 -11.93 -0.28
N PRO A 91 -7.21 -12.41 -0.86
CA PRO A 91 -6.26 -11.56 -1.55
C PRO A 91 -6.90 -10.84 -2.75
N VAL A 92 -6.57 -9.57 -2.96
CA VAL A 92 -6.92 -8.84 -4.18
C VAL A 92 -5.95 -9.17 -5.31
N SER A 93 -6.46 -9.41 -6.52
CA SER A 93 -5.64 -9.73 -7.69
C SER A 93 -4.98 -8.48 -8.29
N LEU A 94 -3.84 -8.68 -8.96
CA LEU A 94 -3.15 -7.59 -9.66
C LEU A 94 -4.00 -6.95 -10.78
N ASN A 95 -4.92 -7.71 -11.40
CA ASN A 95 -5.80 -7.18 -12.45
C ASN A 95 -6.78 -6.15 -11.87
N VAL A 96 -7.39 -6.44 -10.73
CA VAL A 96 -8.27 -5.49 -10.04
C VAL A 96 -7.51 -4.22 -9.65
N ILE A 97 -6.27 -4.36 -9.18
CA ILE A 97 -5.40 -3.21 -8.88
C ILE A 97 -5.10 -2.40 -10.15
N ALA A 98 -4.79 -3.07 -11.26
CA ALA A 98 -4.53 -2.40 -12.53
C ALA A 98 -5.76 -1.62 -13.03
N GLU A 99 -6.95 -2.19 -12.91
CA GLU A 99 -8.21 -1.54 -13.27
C GLU A 99 -8.46 -0.28 -12.43
N LEU A 100 -8.24 -0.34 -11.10
CA LEU A 100 -8.39 0.83 -10.23
C LEU A 100 -7.44 1.97 -10.64
N ILE A 101 -6.20 1.64 -10.98
CA ILE A 101 -5.19 2.61 -11.44
C ILE A 101 -5.58 3.21 -12.80
N GLN A 102 -6.21 2.44 -13.68
CA GLN A 102 -6.61 2.88 -15.01
C GLN A 102 -7.88 3.73 -15.01
N LYS A 103 -8.86 3.45 -14.14
CA LYS A 103 -10.09 4.26 -14.03
C LYS A 103 -9.80 5.73 -13.68
N ASP A 104 -8.83 5.96 -12.79
CA ASP A 104 -8.32 7.32 -12.51
C ASP A 104 -7.80 8.05 -13.76
N ARG A 105 -7.31 7.34 -14.78
CA ARG A 105 -6.85 7.94 -16.03
C ARG A 105 -7.99 8.44 -16.90
N THR A 106 -9.12 7.73 -16.93
CA THR A 106 -10.25 8.09 -17.80
C THR A 106 -10.99 9.31 -17.26
N ASP A 107 -10.99 9.50 -15.95
CA ASP A 107 -11.69 10.63 -15.31
C ASP A 107 -10.97 11.97 -15.54
N VAL A 108 -9.65 11.96 -15.78
CA VAL A 108 -8.86 13.18 -16.09
C VAL A 108 -8.87 13.53 -17.59
N ALA A 109 -9.21 12.57 -18.46
CA ALA A 109 -9.21 12.77 -19.91
C ALA A 109 -10.59 13.17 -20.47
N GLY A 110 -11.61 13.34 -19.60
CA GLY A 110 -12.99 13.69 -19.97
C GLY A 110 -13.32 15.19 -19.96
N ASP A 111 -12.41 16.05 -19.51
CA ASP A 111 -12.54 17.51 -19.57
C ASP A 111 -11.62 18.06 -20.66
N ASN A 112 -12.10 18.12 -21.89
CA ASN A 112 -11.59 18.97 -22.98
C ASN A 112 -12.69 19.22 -24.01
#